data_AF-A0A059ZYZ6-F1
#
_entry.id   AF-A0A059ZYZ6-F1
#
_cell.length_a   1.000
_cell.length_b   1.000
_cell.length_c   1.000
_cell.angle_alpha   90.00
_cell.angle_beta   90.00
_cell.angle_gamma   90.00
#
_symmetry.space_group_name_H-M   'P 1'
#
loop_
_entity.id
_entity.type
_entity.pdbx_description
1 polymer ?
#
loop_
_entity_poly.entity_id
_entity_poly.type
_entity_poly.pdbx_seq_one_letter_code
_entity_poly.pdbx_strand_id
1 'polypeptide(L)' 'MVNLKTVHRAVHILGMVAIAPGPHTSTPHPQHPKYPYLLRSVAIDRPYRVWFTDVT' A
#
# COMPACT_ATOMS: atom_id res chain seq x y z
N MET A 1 3.12 2.97 -27.53
CA MET A 1 4.13 3.12 -26.44
C MET A 1 4.08 4.57 -25.97
N VAL A 2 3.75 4.83 -24.71
CA VAL A 2 3.63 6.21 -24.18
C VAL A 2 4.99 6.67 -23.67
N ASN A 3 5.35 7.93 -23.92
CA ASN A 3 6.60 8.52 -23.44
C ASN A 3 6.53 8.81 -21.94
N LEU A 4 7.56 8.38 -21.19
CA LEU A 4 7.69 8.58 -19.74
C LEU A 4 7.57 10.06 -19.34
N LYS A 5 8.09 10.99 -20.16
CA LYS A 5 7.99 12.45 -19.90
C LYS A 5 6.54 12.93 -19.84
N THR A 6 5.68 12.39 -20.71
CA THR A 6 4.25 12.73 -20.77
C THR A 6 3.53 12.27 -19.51
N VAL A 7 3.85 11.07 -19.02
CA VAL A 7 3.31 10.50 -17.78
C VAL A 7 3.74 11.34 -16.57
N HIS A 8 5.03 11.68 -16.46
CA HIS A 8 5.56 12.49 -15.36
C HIS A 8 4.90 13.87 -15.29
N ARG A 9 4.72 14.52 -16.45
CA ARG A 9 4.03 15.81 -16.53
C ARG A 9 2.58 15.70 -16.04
N ALA A 10 1.87 14.64 -16.40
CA ALA A 10 0.51 14.41 -15.93
C ALA A 10 0.47 14.21 -14.41
N VAL A 11 1.34 13.36 -13.85
CA VAL A 11 1.47 13.13 -12.40
C VAL A 11 1.70 14.45 -11.64
N HIS A 12 2.57 15.32 -12.17
CA HIS A 12 2.83 16.63 -11.58
C HIS A 12 1.61 17.56 -11.63
N ILE A 13 0.92 17.65 -12.78
CA ILE A 13 -0.29 18.49 -12.93
C ILE A 13 -1.42 18.01 -12.01
N LEU A 14 -1.55 16.70 -11.83
CA LEU A 14 -2.55 16.09 -10.94
C LEU A 14 -2.16 16.18 -9.46
N GLY A 15 -0.98 16.70 -9.11
CA GLY A 15 -0.51 16.81 -7.72
C GLY A 15 -0.28 15.45 -7.06
N MET A 16 -0.08 14.39 -7.85
CA MET A 16 0.13 13.04 -7.34
C MET A 16 1.57 12.91 -6.84
N VAL A 17 1.71 12.57 -5.56
CA VAL A 17 3.00 12.28 -4.94
C VAL A 17 3.15 10.78 -4.81
N ALA A 18 4.30 10.25 -5.23
CA ALA A 18 4.62 8.85 -4.99
C ALA A 18 4.83 8.61 -3.49
N ILE A 19 3.97 7.80 -2.88
CA ILE A 19 4.18 7.26 -1.53
C ILE A 19 4.99 5.98 -1.71
N ALA A 20 6.31 6.12 -1.87
CA ALA A 20 7.22 4.98 -1.87
C ALA A 20 7.83 4.83 -0.47
N PRO A 21 7.82 3.63 0.15
CA PRO A 21 8.52 3.41 1.40
C PRO A 21 10.02 3.61 1.18
N GLY A 22 10.67 4.33 2.09
CA GLY A 22 12.11 4.56 2.04
C GLY A 22 12.90 3.26 2.23
N PRO A 23 14.17 3.19 1.77
CA PRO A 23 15.02 2.05 2.06
C PRO A 23 15.23 1.95 3.58
N HIS A 24 14.88 0.79 4.17
CA HIS A 24 14.95 0.45 5.61
C HIS A 24 13.78 0.85 6.54
N THR A 25 12.52 0.56 6.17
CA THR A 25 11.40 0.55 7.14
C THR A 25 11.16 -0.82 7.82
N SER A 26 11.96 -1.84 7.51
CA SER A 26 11.68 -3.24 7.89
C SER A 26 12.33 -3.72 9.20
N THR A 27 12.87 -2.85 10.06
CA THR A 27 13.38 -3.28 11.38
C THR A 27 12.27 -3.14 12.42
N PRO A 28 11.60 -4.22 12.84
CA PRO A 28 10.49 -4.13 13.78
C PRO A 28 11.05 -3.76 15.17
N HIS A 29 10.57 -2.68 15.77
CA HIS A 29 10.90 -2.36 17.15
C HIS A 29 10.33 -3.46 18.07
N PRO A 30 11.07 -3.99 19.06
CA PRO A 30 10.63 -5.11 19.90
C PRO A 30 9.30 -4.89 20.63
N GLN A 31 8.91 -3.62 20.79
CA GLN A 31 7.72 -3.18 21.53
C GLN A 31 6.50 -2.95 20.63
N HIS A 32 6.57 -3.15 19.30
CA HIS A 32 5.39 -3.01 18.45
C HIS A 32 4.47 -4.22 18.60
N PRO A 33 3.26 -4.06 19.18
CA PRO A 33 2.29 -5.14 19.26
C PRO A 33 1.84 -5.53 17.85
N LYS A 34 2.08 -6.79 17.47
CA LYS A 34 1.51 -7.37 16.26
C LYS A 34 0.01 -7.56 16.51
N TYR A 35 -0.83 -6.92 15.71
CA TYR A 35 -2.28 -7.14 15.73
C TYR A 35 -2.63 -8.20 14.67
N PRO A 36 -2.81 -9.48 15.04
CA PRO A 36 -3.25 -10.49 14.10
C PRO A 36 -4.72 -10.21 13.72
N TYR A 37 -4.89 -9.52 12.58
CA TYR A 37 -6.07 -9.38 11.73
C TYR A 37 -7.44 -9.33 12.44
N LEU A 38 -8.09 -8.17 12.37
CA LEU A 38 -9.48 -7.91 12.82
C LEU A 38 -10.56 -8.71 12.05
N LEU A 39 -10.19 -9.52 11.05
CA LEU A 39 -11.10 -10.30 10.21
C LEU A 39 -11.39 -11.72 10.74
N ARG A 40 -11.07 -12.00 12.01
CA ARG A 40 -11.16 -13.34 12.61
C ARG A 40 -12.56 -13.97 12.59
N SER A 41 -13.60 -13.20 12.27
CA SER A 41 -15.00 -13.64 12.20
C SER A 41 -15.67 -13.43 10.84
N VAL A 42 -14.95 -13.01 9.79
CA VAL A 42 -15.54 -12.76 8.47
C VAL A 42 -15.24 -13.92 7.53
N ALA A 43 -16.27 -14.69 7.18
CA ALA A 43 -16.18 -15.70 6.11
C ALA A 43 -16.01 -14.99 4.75
N ILE A 44 -14.92 -15.29 4.04
CA ILE A 44 -14.66 -14.79 2.69
C ILE A 44 -15.24 -15.82 1.70
N ASP A 45 -16.50 -15.64 1.32
CA ASP A 45 -17.25 -16.58 0.48
C ASP A 45 -17.23 -16.25 -1.03
N ARG A 46 -16.67 -15.09 -1.40
CA ARG A 46 -16.71 -14.56 -2.77
C ARG A 46 -15.40 -13.85 -3.13
N PRO A 47 -14.98 -13.92 -4.41
CA PRO A 47 -13.84 -13.15 -4.90
C PRO A 47 -14.11 -11.64 -4.73
N TYR A 48 -13.05 -10.88 -4.42
CA TYR A 48 -13.05 -9.41 -4.17
C TYR A 48 -13.67 -8.90 -2.86
N ARG A 49 -13.96 -9.76 -1.88
CA ARG A 49 -14.58 -9.35 -0.61
C ARG A 49 -13.65 -8.58 0.35
N VAL A 50 -12.34 -8.72 0.20
CA VAL A 50 -11.35 -8.05 1.06
C VAL A 50 -10.25 -7.46 0.19
N TRP A 51 -10.03 -6.17 0.32
CA TRP A 51 -8.84 -5.49 -0.19
C TRP A 51 -7.92 -5.28 1.01
N PHE A 52 -6.88 -6.10 1.09
CA PHE A 52 -5.80 -5.87 2.05
C PHE A 52 -4.75 -5.00 1.38
N THR A 53 -4.48 -3.82 1.94
CA THR A 53 -3.27 -3.07 1.62
C THR A 53 -2.39 -3.12 2.85
N ASP A 54 -1.32 -3.90 2.81
CA ASP A 54 -0.25 -3.77 3.80
C ASP A 54 0.57 -2.56 3.36
N VAL A 55 0.36 -1.43 4.02
CA VAL A 55 1.31 -0.32 3.92
C VAL A 55 2.34 -0.60 5.02
N THR A 56 3.36 -1.39 4.68
CA THR A 56 4.55 -1.55 5.52
C THR A 56 5.42 -0.30 5.46
#